data_AF-A0A7C2LWB2-F1
#
_entry.id   AF-A0A7C2LWB2-F1
#
_cell.length_a   1.000
_cell.length_b   1.000
_cell.length_c   1.000
_cell.angle_alpha   90.00
_cell.angle_beta   90.00
_cell.angle_gamma   90.00
#
_symmetry.space_group_name_H-M   'P 1'
#
loop_
_entity.id
_entity.type
_entity.pdbx_description
1 polymer ?
#
loop_
_entity_poly.entity_id
_entity_poly.type
_entity_poly.pdbx_seq_one_letter_code
_entity_poly.pdbx_strand_id
1 'polypeptide(L)'
;MYFYALLLMAVSLPLSIFTTSLAQIILLANWIVEGRFHEKWERFRGNRALWIFLALYLMHATGLLWSTDAAYSLKDMRVKLPLFFLPLIVATSVPLVKQQVNRILLLFTMAVFAASMASVMALAGWLPVEVEGYRDLSLFISHIRFSLMIVLAILTVVYFLFIQRNSLSRFERIVYLVFLIWFPAFLVLLKSLSGIVILGFLAFILMARAVFEIRDPVIRFMVFV
;
A
#
# COMPACT_ATOMS: atom_id res chain seq x y z
N MET A 1 2.06 -4.03 21.18
CA MET A 1 3.21 -4.31 20.28
C MET A 1 2.77 -4.44 18.83
N TYR A 2 1.78 -5.29 18.50
CA TYR A 2 1.18 -5.43 17.15
C TYR A 2 1.01 -4.12 16.36
N PHE A 3 0.29 -3.13 16.92
CA PHE A 3 0.06 -1.84 16.26
C PHE A 3 1.35 -1.11 15.87
N TYR A 4 2.36 -1.08 16.75
CA TYR A 4 3.63 -0.43 16.45
C TYR A 4 4.42 -1.16 15.36
N ALA A 5 4.32 -2.49 15.31
CA ALA A 5 4.92 -3.28 14.22
C ALA A 5 4.24 -2.99 12.87
N LEU A 6 2.93 -2.73 12.85
CA LEU A 6 2.24 -2.25 11.64
C LEU A 6 2.68 -0.84 11.24
N LEU A 7 2.88 0.08 12.19
CA LEU A 7 3.44 1.41 11.88
C LEU A 7 4.84 1.30 11.28
N LEU A 8 5.70 0.44 11.87
CA LEU A 8 7.03 0.17 11.35
C LEU A 8 6.94 -0.40 9.92
N MET A 9 6.03 -1.34 9.66
CA MET A 9 5.83 -1.90 8.33
C MET A 9 5.39 -0.81 7.33
N ALA A 10 4.41 0.02 7.69
CA ALA A 10 3.91 1.11 6.85
C ALA A 10 5.00 2.11 6.44
N VAL A 11 5.86 2.50 7.38
CA VAL A 11 6.99 3.41 7.10
C VAL A 11 8.08 2.71 6.29
N SER A 12 8.32 1.43 6.56
CA SER A 12 9.37 0.65 5.89
C SER A 12 9.07 0.36 4.43
N LEU A 13 7.80 0.18 4.05
CA LEU A 13 7.40 -0.21 2.69
C LEU A 13 8.05 0.66 1.59
N PRO A 14 7.96 2.01 1.64
CA PRO A 14 8.58 2.86 0.63
C PRO A 14 10.08 3.16 0.89
N LEU A 15 10.56 3.00 2.12
CA LEU A 15 11.89 3.47 2.53
C LEU A 15 12.97 2.37 2.58
N SER A 16 12.62 1.11 2.86
CA SER A 16 13.61 0.03 2.94
C SER A 16 13.01 -1.38 2.85
N ILE A 17 13.53 -2.16 1.90
CA ILE A 17 13.17 -3.58 1.72
C ILE A 17 13.62 -4.41 2.94
N PHE A 18 14.77 -4.08 3.51
CA PHE A 18 15.32 -4.76 4.68
C PHE A 18 14.43 -4.55 5.90
N THR A 19 14.09 -3.30 6.24
CA THR A 19 13.24 -3.01 7.41
C THR A 19 11.82 -3.51 7.21
N THR A 20 11.34 -3.59 5.96
CA THR A 20 10.05 -4.23 5.64
C THR A 20 10.07 -5.71 6.02
N SER A 21 11.13 -6.43 5.65
CA SER A 21 11.29 -7.85 6.01
C SER A 21 11.40 -8.05 7.52
N LEU A 22 12.14 -7.17 8.21
CA LEU A 22 12.23 -7.15 9.66
C LEU A 22 10.87 -6.91 10.33
N ALA A 23 10.08 -5.95 9.83
CA ALA A 23 8.75 -5.67 10.36
C ALA A 23 7.80 -6.86 10.19
N GLN A 24 7.88 -7.59 9.07
CA GLN A 24 7.11 -8.82 8.84
C GLN A 24 7.49 -9.92 9.85
N ILE A 25 8.78 -10.09 10.14
CA ILE A 25 9.24 -11.06 11.16
C ILE A 25 8.75 -10.66 12.54
N ILE A 26 8.83 -9.37 12.90
CA ILE A 26 8.31 -8.86 14.19
C ILE A 26 6.80 -9.09 14.30
N LEU A 27 6.04 -8.86 13.23
CA LEU A 27 4.60 -9.15 13.21
C LEU A 27 4.31 -10.64 13.41
N LEU A 28 5.09 -11.52 12.77
CA LEU A 28 4.99 -12.97 12.96
C LEU A 28 5.30 -13.39 14.38
N ALA A 29 6.43 -12.95 14.91
CA ALA A 29 6.83 -13.24 16.28
C ALA A 29 5.76 -12.74 17.26
N ASN A 30 5.23 -11.53 17.05
CA ASN A 30 4.17 -10.99 17.88
C ASN A 30 2.89 -11.82 17.80
N TRP A 31 2.50 -12.28 16.60
CA TRP A 31 1.35 -13.16 16.41
C TRP A 31 1.51 -14.50 17.11
N ILE A 32 2.71 -15.11 17.09
CA ILE A 32 2.99 -16.35 17.81
C ILE A 32 2.92 -16.12 19.34
N VAL A 33 3.58 -15.07 19.83
CA VAL A 33 3.65 -14.73 21.26
C VAL A 33 2.28 -14.34 21.83
N GLU A 34 1.42 -13.71 21.02
CA GLU A 34 0.04 -13.38 21.40
C GLU A 34 -0.79 -14.64 21.75
N GLY A 35 -0.41 -15.81 21.20
CA GLY A 35 -1.08 -17.08 21.46
C GLY A 35 -2.55 -17.05 21.03
N ARG A 36 -3.43 -17.64 21.86
CA ARG A 36 -4.88 -17.74 21.62
C ARG A 36 -5.23 -18.40 20.28
N PHE A 37 -4.51 -19.47 19.95
CA PHE A 37 -4.66 -20.16 18.67
C PHE A 37 -6.08 -20.70 18.42
N HIS A 38 -6.82 -21.05 19.48
CA HIS A 38 -8.22 -21.44 19.36
C HIS A 38 -9.09 -20.31 18.79
N GLU A 39 -9.08 -19.13 19.40
CA GLU A 39 -9.83 -17.95 18.90
C GLU A 39 -9.38 -17.54 17.50
N LYS A 40 -8.06 -17.59 17.23
CA LYS A 40 -7.50 -17.26 15.91
C LYS A 40 -7.98 -18.23 14.84
N TRP A 41 -8.10 -19.51 15.18
CA TRP A 41 -8.61 -20.54 14.27
C TRP A 41 -10.11 -20.39 14.00
N GLU A 42 -10.90 -19.99 14.99
CA GLU A 42 -12.31 -19.65 14.79
C GLU A 42 -12.47 -18.43 13.86
N ARG A 43 -11.71 -17.35 14.10
CA ARG A 43 -11.68 -16.17 13.22
C ARG A 43 -11.24 -16.53 11.81
N PHE A 44 -10.24 -17.40 11.69
CA PHE A 44 -9.76 -17.89 10.40
C PHE A 44 -10.87 -18.61 9.62
N ARG A 45 -11.50 -19.61 10.24
CA ARG A 45 -12.55 -20.41 9.60
C ARG A 45 -13.76 -19.57 9.20
N GLY A 46 -14.12 -18.57 10.00
CA GLY A 46 -15.24 -17.67 9.73
C GLY A 46 -14.99 -16.62 8.63
N ASN A 47 -13.74 -16.41 8.20
CA ASN A 47 -13.39 -15.33 7.28
C ASN A 47 -13.15 -15.82 5.84
N ARG A 48 -14.14 -15.62 4.96
CA ARG A 48 -14.07 -15.99 3.53
C ARG A 48 -12.87 -15.38 2.80
N ALA A 49 -12.45 -14.17 3.16
CA ALA A 49 -11.30 -13.53 2.51
C ALA A 49 -9.99 -14.29 2.80
N LEU A 50 -9.82 -14.83 4.01
CA LEU A 50 -8.64 -15.62 4.35
C LEU A 50 -8.57 -16.94 3.60
N TRP A 51 -9.73 -17.57 3.33
CA TRP A 51 -9.79 -18.74 2.46
C TRP A 51 -9.35 -18.43 1.04
N ILE A 52 -9.70 -17.25 0.50
CA ILE A 52 -9.24 -16.83 -0.84
C ILE A 52 -7.72 -16.63 -0.83
N PHE A 53 -7.16 -15.93 0.15
CA PHE A 53 -5.70 -15.75 0.25
C PHE A 53 -4.97 -17.08 0.45
N LEU A 54 -5.54 -18.00 1.24
CA LEU A 54 -4.99 -19.34 1.41
C LEU A 54 -5.03 -20.11 0.09
N ALA A 55 -6.17 -20.11 -0.62
CA ALA A 55 -6.32 -20.79 -1.90
C ALA A 55 -5.34 -20.25 -2.95
N LEU A 56 -5.16 -18.92 -3.03
CA LEU A 56 -4.17 -18.31 -3.91
C LEU A 56 -2.74 -18.75 -3.59
N TYR A 57 -2.39 -18.86 -2.31
CA TYR A 57 -1.08 -19.35 -1.90
C TYR A 57 -0.91 -20.85 -2.19
N LEU A 58 -1.91 -21.68 -1.89
CA LEU A 58 -1.91 -23.11 -2.16
C LEU A 58 -1.85 -23.42 -3.66
N MET A 59 -2.51 -22.62 -4.50
CA MET A 59 -2.41 -22.73 -5.96
C MET A 59 -0.97 -22.57 -6.45
N HIS A 60 -0.19 -21.69 -5.81
CA HIS A 60 1.24 -21.57 -6.12
C HIS A 60 2.04 -22.74 -5.53
N ALA A 61 1.64 -23.25 -4.37
CA ALA A 61 2.27 -24.41 -3.74
C ALA A 61 2.09 -25.69 -4.56
N THR A 62 0.93 -25.91 -5.18
CA THR A 62 0.71 -27.07 -6.06
C THR A 62 1.57 -27.01 -7.32
N GLY A 63 1.92 -25.81 -7.80
CA GLY A 63 2.89 -25.60 -8.88
C GLY A 63 4.29 -26.16 -8.57
N LEU A 64 4.64 -26.35 -7.28
CA LEU A 64 5.89 -27.00 -6.89
C LEU A 64 6.00 -28.43 -7.38
N LEU A 65 4.87 -29.15 -7.49
CA LEU A 65 4.85 -30.56 -7.87
C LEU A 65 5.30 -30.79 -9.32
N TRP A 66 5.19 -29.75 -10.16
CA TRP A 66 5.62 -29.76 -11.57
C TRP A 66 6.93 -29.01 -11.81
N SER A 67 7.58 -28.50 -10.76
CA SER A 67 8.79 -27.70 -10.92
C SER A 67 10.03 -28.60 -11.01
N THR A 68 10.87 -28.36 -12.02
CA THR A 68 12.15 -29.04 -12.20
C THR A 68 13.26 -28.45 -11.33
N ASP A 69 13.12 -27.20 -10.88
CA ASP A 69 14.10 -26.49 -10.05
C ASP A 69 13.51 -26.21 -8.66
N ALA A 70 13.82 -27.09 -7.71
CA ALA A 70 13.36 -26.98 -6.33
C ALA A 70 13.92 -25.74 -5.62
N ALA A 71 15.11 -25.26 -5.97
CA ALA A 71 15.72 -24.10 -5.32
C ALA A 71 15.00 -22.81 -5.75
N TYR A 72 14.73 -22.67 -7.04
CA TYR A 72 13.94 -21.55 -7.57
C TYR A 72 12.52 -21.55 -7.03
N SER A 73 11.87 -22.71 -6.99
CA SER A 73 10.48 -22.84 -6.58
C SER A 73 10.26 -22.51 -5.09
N LEU A 74 11.19 -22.92 -4.21
CA LEU A 74 11.20 -22.54 -2.79
C LEU A 74 11.46 -21.04 -2.59
N LYS A 75 12.33 -20.44 -3.40
CA LYS A 75 12.56 -18.99 -3.37
C LYS A 75 11.30 -18.23 -3.76
N ASP A 76 10.60 -18.67 -4.81
CA ASP A 76 9.34 -18.06 -5.26
C ASP A 76 8.25 -18.15 -4.18
N MET A 77 8.09 -19.31 -3.55
CA MET A 77 7.15 -19.47 -2.43
C MET A 77 7.46 -18.54 -1.25
N ARG A 78 8.74 -18.35 -0.92
CA ARG A 78 9.16 -17.46 0.17
C ARG A 78 8.79 -16.00 -0.11
N VAL A 79 9.00 -15.54 -1.34
CA VAL A 79 8.65 -14.15 -1.74
C VAL A 79 7.14 -13.93 -1.72
N LYS A 80 6.36 -14.97 -2.01
CA LYS A 80 4.88 -14.93 -2.01
C LYS A 80 4.25 -15.22 -0.64
N LEU A 81 5.00 -15.72 0.32
CA LEU A 81 4.49 -16.04 1.67
C LEU A 81 3.79 -14.85 2.35
N PRO A 82 4.30 -13.60 2.30
CA PRO A 82 3.61 -12.46 2.87
C PRO A 82 2.21 -12.21 2.30
N LEU A 83 1.90 -12.67 1.08
CA LEU A 83 0.59 -12.53 0.46
C LEU A 83 -0.52 -13.20 1.29
N PHE A 84 -0.23 -14.35 1.89
CA PHE A 84 -1.17 -15.04 2.78
C PHE A 84 -0.97 -14.63 4.23
N PHE A 85 0.30 -14.54 4.64
CA PHE A 85 0.65 -14.37 6.03
C PHE A 85 0.24 -13.01 6.61
N LEU A 86 0.37 -11.92 5.84
CA LEU A 86 -0.05 -10.59 6.30
C LEU A 86 -1.57 -10.49 6.51
N PRO A 87 -2.43 -10.90 5.56
CA PRO A 87 -3.86 -10.99 5.80
C PRO A 87 -4.21 -11.87 7.00
N LEU A 88 -3.55 -13.02 7.16
CA LEU A 88 -3.76 -13.93 8.29
C LEU A 88 -3.54 -13.22 9.63
N ILE A 89 -2.38 -12.56 9.82
CA ILE A 89 -2.11 -11.83 11.07
C ILE A 89 -3.18 -10.77 11.28
N VAL A 90 -3.42 -9.92 10.26
CA VAL A 90 -4.26 -8.74 10.43
C VAL A 90 -5.70 -9.09 10.74
N ALA A 91 -6.23 -10.17 10.15
CA ALA A 91 -7.59 -10.61 10.34
C ALA A 91 -7.80 -11.46 11.61
N THR A 92 -6.75 -12.10 12.14
CA THR A 92 -6.88 -12.98 13.31
C THR A 92 -6.40 -12.35 14.62
N SER A 93 -5.54 -11.33 14.57
CA SER A 93 -5.16 -10.51 15.73
C SER A 93 -6.29 -9.55 16.15
N VAL A 94 -6.04 -8.79 17.24
CA VAL A 94 -7.00 -7.81 17.76
C VAL A 94 -7.40 -6.79 16.67
N PRO A 95 -8.71 -6.55 16.45
CA PRO A 95 -9.18 -5.59 15.45
C PRO A 95 -8.63 -4.18 15.70
N LEU A 96 -8.25 -3.50 14.62
CA LEU A 96 -7.76 -2.13 14.68
C LEU A 96 -8.92 -1.14 14.82
N VAL A 97 -8.78 -0.18 15.72
CA VAL A 97 -9.72 0.95 15.82
C VAL A 97 -9.51 1.90 14.65
N LYS A 98 -10.55 2.60 14.18
CA LYS A 98 -10.48 3.55 13.06
C LYS A 98 -9.32 4.55 13.17
N GLN A 99 -9.06 5.07 14.38
CA GLN A 99 -7.95 6.00 14.64
C GLN A 99 -6.57 5.36 14.39
N GLN A 100 -6.40 4.07 14.71
CA GLN A 100 -5.17 3.33 14.45
C GLN A 100 -4.95 3.14 12.94
N VAL A 101 -6.00 2.77 12.21
CA VAL A 101 -5.95 2.66 10.74
C VAL A 101 -5.58 3.99 10.11
N ASN A 102 -6.21 5.09 10.55
CA ASN A 102 -5.86 6.43 10.07
C ASN A 102 -4.39 6.79 10.32
N ARG A 103 -3.84 6.45 11.49
CA ARG A 103 -2.42 6.69 11.81
C ARG A 103 -1.49 5.88 10.92
N ILE A 104 -1.82 4.62 10.64
CA ILE A 104 -1.05 3.77 9.72
C ILE A 104 -1.03 4.39 8.32
N LEU A 105 -2.19 4.79 7.82
CA LEU A 105 -2.35 5.43 6.51
C LEU A 105 -1.58 6.76 6.41
N LEU A 106 -1.64 7.59 7.45
CA LEU A 106 -0.90 8.85 7.52
C LEU A 106 0.62 8.61 7.49
N LEU A 107 1.14 7.73 8.35
CA LEU A 107 2.58 7.44 8.37
C LEU A 107 3.07 6.81 7.07
N PHE A 108 2.28 5.92 6.46
CA PHE A 108 2.57 5.39 5.13
C PHE A 108 2.70 6.53 4.10
N THR A 109 1.73 7.45 4.08
CA THR A 109 1.71 8.59 3.15
C THR A 109 2.92 9.51 3.36
N MET A 110 3.27 9.80 4.61
CA MET A 110 4.45 10.60 4.95
C MET A 110 5.74 9.90 4.53
N ALA A 111 5.83 8.58 4.68
CA ALA A 111 6.99 7.81 4.26
C ALA A 111 7.14 7.76 2.73
N VAL A 112 6.03 7.65 1.98
CA VAL A 112 6.03 7.76 0.51
C VAL A 112 6.48 9.16 0.09
N PHE A 113 6.01 10.22 0.76
CA PHE A 113 6.46 11.58 0.51
C PHE A 113 7.96 11.74 0.77
N ALA A 114 8.47 11.28 1.92
CA ALA A 114 9.89 11.32 2.24
C ALA A 114 10.75 10.57 1.20
N ALA A 115 10.31 9.38 0.79
CA ALA A 115 10.99 8.60 -0.26
C ALA A 115 11.01 9.34 -1.60
N SER A 116 9.91 9.99 -1.97
CA SER A 116 9.82 10.76 -3.22
C SER A 116 10.67 12.02 -3.20
N MET A 117 10.74 12.70 -2.05
CA MET A 117 11.57 13.88 -1.88
C MET A 117 13.05 13.52 -1.96
N ALA A 118 13.48 12.46 -1.26
CA ALA A 118 14.84 11.95 -1.36
C ALA A 118 15.22 11.60 -2.81
N SER A 119 14.28 11.02 -3.57
CA SER A 119 14.46 10.70 -4.99
C SER A 119 14.70 11.95 -5.85
N VAL A 120 13.94 13.03 -5.60
CA VAL A 120 14.14 14.32 -6.29
C VAL A 120 15.45 14.98 -5.88
N MET A 121 15.81 14.92 -4.59
CA MET A 121 17.08 15.47 -4.09
C MET A 121 18.29 14.76 -4.72
N ALA A 122 18.21 13.45 -4.95
CA ALA A 122 19.25 12.70 -5.66
C ALA A 122 19.35 13.14 -7.12
N LEU A 123 18.21 13.32 -7.80
CA LEU A 123 18.20 13.86 -9.18
C LEU A 123 18.79 15.27 -9.25
N ALA A 124 18.59 16.10 -8.22
CA ALA A 124 19.17 17.44 -8.13
C ALA A 124 20.68 17.44 -7.80
N GLY A 125 21.30 16.26 -7.61
CA GLY A 125 22.71 16.12 -7.27
C GLY A 125 23.05 16.46 -5.81
N TRP A 126 22.06 16.55 -4.92
CA TRP A 126 22.28 16.85 -3.50
C TRP A 126 22.67 15.62 -2.68
N LEU A 127 22.44 14.42 -3.22
CA LEU A 127 22.89 13.17 -2.63
C LEU A 127 24.04 12.59 -3.46
N PRO A 128 25.01 11.90 -2.82
CA PRO A 128 26.13 11.26 -3.50
C PRO A 128 25.68 9.95 -4.17
N VAL A 129 24.68 10.03 -5.04
CA VAL A 129 24.12 8.91 -5.80
C VAL A 129 24.03 9.35 -7.26
N GLU A 130 24.71 8.62 -8.14
CA GLU A 130 24.67 8.87 -9.57
C GLU A 130 23.34 8.36 -10.14
N VAL A 131 22.50 9.29 -10.62
CA VAL A 131 21.23 8.98 -11.27
C VAL A 131 21.42 9.11 -12.77
N GLU A 132 21.82 8.01 -13.42
CA GLU A 132 22.06 7.99 -14.87
C GLU A 132 20.76 7.89 -15.70
N GLY A 133 19.67 7.38 -15.10
CA GLY A 133 18.39 7.22 -15.79
C GLY A 133 17.14 7.26 -14.90
N TYR A 134 15.96 7.40 -15.53
CA TYR A 134 14.66 7.47 -14.84
C TYR A 134 14.32 6.24 -13.97
N ARG A 135 14.93 5.09 -14.27
CA ARG A 135 14.73 3.84 -13.52
C ARG A 135 15.43 3.84 -12.16
N ASP A 136 16.49 4.62 -12.03
CA ASP A 136 17.29 4.73 -10.79
C ASP A 136 16.79 5.84 -9.87
N LEU A 137 15.84 6.65 -10.37
CA LEU A 137 15.18 7.69 -9.58
C LEU A 137 14.48 7.11 -8.34
N SER A 138 13.96 5.88 -8.42
CA SER A 138 13.38 5.20 -7.25
C SER A 138 14.49 4.61 -6.36
N LEU A 139 15.05 5.43 -5.47
CA LEU A 139 16.25 5.11 -4.69
C LEU A 139 16.13 3.84 -3.82
N PHE A 140 14.98 3.63 -3.19
CA PHE A 140 14.84 2.62 -2.13
C PHE A 140 14.21 1.30 -2.61
N ILE A 141 13.31 1.39 -3.59
CA ILE A 141 12.51 0.27 -4.09
C ILE A 141 12.29 0.44 -5.59
N SER A 142 11.95 -0.63 -6.29
CA SER A 142 11.72 -0.58 -7.74
C SER A 142 10.62 0.44 -8.14
N HIS A 143 10.84 1.19 -9.20
CA HIS A 143 9.90 2.16 -9.79
C HIS A 143 8.45 1.66 -9.92
N ILE A 144 8.23 0.40 -10.29
CA ILE A 144 6.87 -0.19 -10.37
C ILE A 144 6.22 -0.23 -8.99
N ARG A 145 6.87 -0.87 -8.00
CA ARG A 145 6.38 -0.92 -6.62
C ARG A 145 6.15 0.47 -6.05
N PHE A 146 7.08 1.39 -6.32
CA PHE A 146 6.95 2.74 -5.81
C PHE A 146 5.76 3.48 -6.41
N SER A 147 5.53 3.33 -7.72
CA SER A 147 4.37 3.93 -8.39
C SER A 147 3.04 3.45 -7.81
N LEU A 148 2.92 2.17 -7.45
CA LEU A 148 1.74 1.63 -6.77
C LEU A 148 1.56 2.22 -5.36
N MET A 149 2.66 2.42 -4.62
CA MET A 149 2.60 3.07 -3.30
C MET A 149 2.18 4.54 -3.39
N ILE A 150 2.62 5.25 -4.43
CA ILE A 150 2.19 6.63 -4.68
C ILE A 150 0.71 6.69 -5.02
N VAL A 151 0.21 5.77 -5.86
CA VAL A 151 -1.23 5.68 -6.15
C VAL A 151 -2.03 5.43 -4.85
N LEU A 152 -1.57 4.51 -4.00
CA LEU A 152 -2.21 4.26 -2.70
C LEU A 152 -2.16 5.49 -1.78
N ALA A 153 -1.05 6.24 -1.80
CA ALA A 153 -0.92 7.50 -1.06
C ALA A 153 -1.90 8.56 -1.59
N ILE A 154 -2.07 8.70 -2.90
CA ILE A 154 -3.08 9.59 -3.52
C ILE A 154 -4.48 9.21 -3.05
N LEU A 155 -4.86 7.93 -3.11
CA LEU A 155 -6.15 7.47 -2.62
C LEU A 155 -6.35 7.77 -1.13
N THR A 156 -5.29 7.64 -0.34
CA THR A 156 -5.30 7.96 1.09
C THR A 156 -5.51 9.45 1.34
N VAL A 157 -4.86 10.31 0.57
CA VAL A 157 -5.03 11.77 0.62
C VAL A 157 -6.47 12.15 0.25
N VAL A 158 -7.02 11.58 -0.82
CA VAL A 158 -8.42 11.77 -1.25
C VAL A 158 -9.37 11.30 -0.14
N TYR A 159 -9.11 10.14 0.47
CA TYR A 159 -9.90 9.63 1.59
C TYR A 159 -9.97 10.63 2.76
N PHE A 160 -8.82 11.19 3.18
CA PHE A 160 -8.80 12.18 4.26
C PHE A 160 -9.51 13.49 3.88
N LEU A 161 -9.29 14.00 2.66
CA LEU A 161 -9.88 15.27 2.21
C LEU A 161 -11.39 15.22 2.03
N PHE A 162 -11.95 14.11 1.53
CA PHE A 162 -13.37 14.02 1.18
C PHE A 162 -14.21 13.30 2.24
N ILE A 163 -13.71 12.21 2.82
CA ILE A 163 -14.49 11.35 3.73
C ILE A 163 -14.25 11.73 5.19
N GLN A 164 -13.02 12.07 5.58
CA GLN A 164 -12.69 12.50 6.94
C GLN A 164 -12.49 14.01 7.09
N ARG A 165 -13.13 14.81 6.23
CA ARG A 165 -12.97 16.27 6.18
C ARG A 165 -13.19 16.98 7.53
N ASN A 166 -14.11 16.48 8.35
CA ASN A 166 -14.50 17.12 9.60
C ASN A 166 -13.48 16.92 10.73
N SER A 167 -12.58 15.94 10.61
CA SER A 167 -11.53 15.69 11.61
C SER A 167 -10.22 16.41 11.30
N LEU A 168 -10.16 17.18 10.20
CA LEU A 168 -8.93 17.81 9.74
C LEU A 168 -8.80 19.25 10.23
N SER A 169 -7.62 19.57 10.75
CA SER A 169 -7.18 20.95 10.97
C SER A 169 -7.00 21.70 9.64
N ARG A 170 -7.11 23.04 9.65
CA ARG A 170 -6.82 23.87 8.47
C ARG A 170 -5.41 23.62 7.92
N PHE A 171 -4.44 23.43 8.82
CA PHE A 171 -3.06 23.13 8.45
C PHE A 171 -2.94 21.77 7.77
N GLU A 172 -3.53 20.73 8.37
CA GLU A 172 -3.51 19.37 7.80
C GLU A 172 -4.14 19.35 6.40
N ARG A 173 -5.25 20.07 6.21
CA ARG A 173 -5.90 20.19 4.91
C ARG A 173 -4.97 20.79 3.85
N ILE A 174 -4.18 21.80 4.18
CA ILE A 174 -3.18 22.38 3.27
C ILE A 174 -2.11 21.35 2.93
N VAL A 175 -1.58 20.64 3.92
CA VAL A 175 -0.58 19.57 3.71
C VAL A 175 -1.12 18.49 2.77
N TYR A 176 -2.36 18.03 2.97
CA TYR A 176 -2.98 17.05 2.08
C TYR A 176 -3.18 17.59 0.65
N LEU A 177 -3.53 18.87 0.48
CA LEU A 177 -3.62 19.48 -0.85
C LEU A 177 -2.26 19.55 -1.55
N VAL A 178 -1.19 19.86 -0.81
CA VAL A 178 0.17 19.82 -1.35
C VAL A 178 0.52 18.40 -1.81
N PHE A 179 0.21 17.38 -1.01
CA PHE A 179 0.42 15.98 -1.40
C PHE A 179 -0.39 15.57 -2.63
N LEU A 180 -1.64 16.06 -2.75
CA LEU A 180 -2.50 15.78 -3.88
C LEU A 180 -1.91 16.30 -5.21
N ILE A 181 -1.14 17.39 -5.18
CA ILE A 181 -0.45 17.95 -6.35
C ILE A 181 0.91 17.26 -6.55
N TRP A 182 1.66 17.07 -5.46
CA TRP A 182 3.01 16.51 -5.49
C TRP A 182 3.06 15.08 -6.03
N PHE A 183 2.19 14.19 -5.56
CA PHE A 183 2.25 12.77 -5.91
C PHE A 183 2.00 12.49 -7.40
N PRO A 184 0.98 13.08 -8.06
CA PRO A 184 0.83 12.98 -9.51
C PRO A 184 2.02 13.56 -10.28
N ALA A 185 2.54 14.72 -9.86
CA ALA A 185 3.71 15.32 -10.50
C ALA A 185 4.93 14.40 -10.43
N PHE A 186 5.17 13.79 -9.27
CA PHE A 186 6.25 12.83 -9.06
C PHE A 186 6.04 11.53 -9.84
N LEU A 187 4.80 11.04 -10.00
CA LEU A 187 4.50 9.88 -10.86
C LEU A 187 4.87 10.13 -12.33
N VAL A 188 4.60 11.33 -12.84
CA VAL A 188 5.01 11.73 -14.20
C VAL A 188 6.53 11.80 -14.31
N LEU A 189 7.21 12.34 -13.30
CA LEU A 189 8.67 12.42 -13.24
C LEU A 189 9.32 11.02 -13.24
N LEU A 190 8.72 10.05 -12.54
CA LEU A 190 9.11 8.63 -12.56
C LEU A 190 8.91 7.94 -13.92
N LYS A 191 8.18 8.56 -14.87
CA LYS A 191 7.77 7.96 -16.16
C LYS A 191 7.14 6.56 -16.01
N SER A 192 6.41 6.33 -14.92
CA SER A 192 5.77 5.03 -14.65
C SER A 192 4.40 4.94 -15.33
N LEU A 193 4.37 4.31 -16.52
CA LEU A 193 3.13 4.10 -17.26
C LEU A 193 2.10 3.30 -16.45
N SER A 194 2.54 2.27 -15.70
CA SER A 194 1.64 1.48 -14.85
C SER A 194 0.96 2.34 -13.79
N GLY A 195 1.69 3.25 -13.13
CA GLY A 195 1.13 4.13 -12.12
C GLY A 195 0.11 5.11 -12.70
N ILE A 196 0.43 5.70 -13.86
CA ILE A 196 -0.45 6.65 -14.56
C ILE A 196 -1.76 5.97 -15.01
N VAL A 197 -1.66 4.79 -15.63
CA VAL A 197 -2.83 4.03 -16.09
C VAL A 197 -3.74 3.65 -14.92
N ILE A 198 -3.18 3.15 -13.82
CA ILE A 198 -3.95 2.76 -12.64
C ILE A 198 -4.61 3.99 -12.00
N LEU A 199 -3.89 5.10 -11.88
CA LEU A 199 -4.44 6.34 -11.35
C LEU A 199 -5.61 6.86 -12.21
N GLY A 200 -5.45 6.87 -13.53
CA GLY A 200 -6.49 7.29 -14.47
C GLY A 200 -7.74 6.40 -14.37
N PHE A 201 -7.55 5.08 -14.32
CA PHE A 201 -8.64 4.13 -14.16
C PHE A 201 -9.40 4.30 -12.83
N LEU A 202 -8.67 4.50 -11.72
CA LEU A 202 -9.28 4.74 -10.42
C LEU A 202 -10.00 6.09 -10.36
N ALA A 203 -9.41 7.14 -10.92
CA ALA A 203 -10.04 8.45 -11.01
C ALA A 203 -11.35 8.37 -11.81
N PHE A 204 -11.35 7.63 -12.93
CA PHE A 204 -12.55 7.38 -13.71
C PHE A 204 -13.64 6.66 -12.89
N ILE A 205 -13.29 5.59 -12.16
CA ILE A 205 -14.26 4.87 -11.31
C ILE A 205 -14.84 5.78 -10.22
N LEU A 206 -13.99 6.57 -9.54
CA LEU A 206 -14.43 7.47 -8.49
C LEU A 206 -15.33 8.59 -9.04
N MET A 207 -15.01 9.13 -10.20
CA MET A 207 -15.82 10.13 -10.89
C MET A 207 -17.17 9.53 -11.32
N ALA A 208 -17.16 8.36 -11.97
CA ALA A 208 -18.38 7.67 -12.36
C ALA A 208 -19.29 7.42 -11.15
N ARG A 209 -18.73 6.92 -10.04
CA ARG A 209 -19.49 6.73 -8.79
C ARG A 209 -20.08 8.05 -8.27
N ALA A 210 -19.30 9.13 -8.24
CA ALA A 210 -19.79 10.44 -7.79
C ALA A 210 -20.94 10.94 -8.67
N VAL A 211 -20.89 10.70 -9.98
CA VAL A 211 -21.96 11.04 -10.92
C VAL A 211 -23.23 10.24 -10.65
N PHE A 212 -23.12 8.94 -10.34
CA PHE A 212 -24.28 8.11 -9.97
C PHE A 212 -24.94 8.54 -8.65
N GLU A 213 -24.21 9.21 -7.76
CA GLU A 213 -24.76 9.78 -6.52
C GLU A 213 -25.52 11.10 -6.73
N ILE A 214 -25.37 11.77 -7.90
CA ILE A 214 -26.12 12.99 -8.25
C ILE A 214 -27.59 12.64 -8.50
N ARG A 215 -28.51 13.23 -7.73
CA ARG A 215 -29.96 12.95 -7.83
C ARG A 215 -30.62 13.49 -9.10
N ASP A 216 -30.08 14.56 -9.67
CA ASP A 216 -30.64 15.20 -10.87
C ASP A 216 -30.18 14.48 -12.15
N PRO A 217 -31.12 13.92 -12.95
CA PRO A 217 -30.78 13.18 -14.16
C PRO A 217 -30.17 14.05 -15.26
N VAL A 218 -30.46 15.35 -15.31
CA VAL A 218 -29.93 16.26 -16.34
C VAL A 218 -28.46 16.56 -16.07
N ILE A 219 -28.12 16.89 -14.81
CA ILE A 219 -26.73 17.12 -14.38
C ILE A 219 -25.92 15.83 -14.52
N ARG A 220 -26.53 14.67 -14.22
CA ARG A 220 -25.90 13.36 -14.41
C ARG A 220 -25.51 13.09 -15.87
N PHE A 221 -26.38 13.44 -16.82
CA PHE A 221 -26.12 13.25 -18.24
C PHE A 221 -25.07 14.24 -18.78
N MET A 222 -25.10 15.50 -18.34
CA MET A 222 -24.14 16.53 -18.75
C MET A 222 -22.69 16.27 -18.28
N VAL A 223 -22.49 15.55 -17.17
CA VAL A 223 -21.14 15.22 -16.67
C VAL A 223 -20.55 13.99 -17.38
N PHE A 224 -21.38 13.19 -18.05
CA PHE A 224 -20.97 11.95 -18.72
C PHE A 224 -20.71 12.12 -20.22
N VAL A 225 -21.31 13.15 -20.85
CA VAL A 225 -21.11 13.55 -22.26
C VAL A 225 -19.98 14.56 -22.36
#